data_AF-A0A5C4XSQ5-F1
#
_entry.id   AF-A0A5C4XSQ5-F1
#
_cell.length_a   1.000
_cell.length_b   1.000
_cell.length_c   1.000
_cell.angle_alpha   90.00
_cell.angle_beta   90.00
_cell.angle_gamma   90.00
#
_symmetry.space_group_name_H-M   'P 1'
#
loop_
_entity.id
_entity.type
_entity.pdbx_description
1 polymer ?
#
loop_
_entity_poly.entity_id
_entity_poly.type
_entity_poly.pdbx_seq_one_letter_code
_entity_poly.pdbx_strand_id
1 'polypeptide(L)'
;MARQRGGRWQADVALEDGSRFRPSFPTEDRAIAWEEAARAAVSLGKPVPPLNNYHLEGSKTRDLSLLGPCFDFVKRTVWSSQARGVVAQIRNGQTAVDYWAATSR
;
A
#
# COMPACT_ATOMS: atom_id res chain seq x y z
N MET A 1 -2.64 -24.46 3.06
CA MET A 1 -3.92 -23.93 3.56
C MET A 1 -3.61 -22.57 4.12
N ALA A 2 -4.45 -21.58 3.81
CA ALA A 2 -4.25 -20.22 4.29
C ALA A 2 -4.17 -20.20 5.82
N ARG A 3 -3.24 -19.41 6.36
CA ARG A 3 -2.99 -19.31 7.81
C ARG A 3 -2.97 -17.87 8.26
N GLN A 4 -3.54 -17.57 9.42
CA GLN A 4 -3.50 -16.22 9.96
C GLN A 4 -2.13 -15.91 10.60
N ARG A 5 -1.52 -14.77 10.24
CA ARG A 5 -0.28 -14.23 10.81
C ARG A 5 -0.38 -12.72 10.97
N GLY A 6 -0.20 -12.22 12.20
CA GLY A 6 -0.18 -10.78 12.47
C GLY A 6 -1.41 -10.02 11.97
N GLY A 7 -2.60 -10.64 12.07
CA GLY A 7 -3.87 -10.06 11.61
C GLY A 7 -4.12 -10.15 10.10
N ARG A 8 -3.27 -10.83 9.33
CA ARG A 8 -3.45 -11.07 7.89
C ARG A 8 -3.51 -12.56 7.58
N TRP A 9 -4.15 -12.92 6.48
CA TRP A 9 -4.27 -14.30 6.01
C TRP A 9 -3.20 -14.59 4.97
N GLN A 10 -2.32 -15.55 5.22
CA GLN A 10 -1.21 -15.88 4.36
C GLN A 10 -1.50 -17.16 3.58
N ALA A 11 -1.41 -17.09 2.24
CA ALA A 11 -1.40 -18.28 1.38
C ALA A 11 0.00 -18.93 1.39
N ASP A 12 0.08 -20.22 1.06
CA ASP A 12 1.33 -20.96 0.89
C ASP A 12 1.26 -21.86 -0.35
N VAL A 13 2.11 -21.58 -1.34
CA VAL A 13 2.22 -22.33 -2.59
C VAL A 13 3.68 -22.69 -2.84
N ALA A 14 3.92 -23.95 -3.23
CA ALA A 14 5.20 -24.39 -3.77
C ALA A 14 5.26 -24.09 -5.28
N LEU A 15 6.32 -23.44 -5.72
CA LEU A 15 6.60 -23.17 -7.13
C LEU A 15 7.39 -24.34 -7.75
N GLU A 16 7.47 -24.37 -9.09
CA GLU A 16 8.16 -25.44 -9.83
C GLU A 16 9.66 -25.53 -9.50
N ASP A 17 10.29 -24.40 -9.16
CA ASP A 17 11.69 -24.32 -8.73
C ASP A 17 11.93 -24.83 -7.29
N GLY A 18 10.89 -25.36 -6.64
CA GLY A 18 10.94 -25.83 -5.25
C GLY A 18 10.86 -24.70 -4.21
N SER A 19 10.83 -23.43 -4.64
CA SER A 19 10.66 -22.30 -3.73
C SER A 19 9.22 -22.19 -3.23
N ARG A 20 9.03 -21.44 -2.14
CA ARG A 20 7.72 -21.26 -1.49
C ARG A 20 7.29 -19.82 -1.58
N PHE A 21 6.19 -19.56 -2.27
CA PHE A 21 5.60 -18.23 -2.41
C PHE A 21 4.44 -18.06 -1.41
N ARG A 22 4.53 -17.02 -0.57
CA ARG A 22 3.64 -16.84 0.60
C ARG A 22 3.03 -15.44 0.72
N PRO A 23 2.17 -15.02 -0.23
CA PRO A 23 1.51 -13.73 -0.18
C PRO A 23 0.50 -13.62 0.97
N SER A 24 0.22 -12.39 1.40
CA SER A 24 -0.71 -12.08 2.49
C SER A 24 -1.92 -11.29 1.99
N PHE A 25 -3.09 -11.61 2.53
CA PHE A 25 -4.41 -11.13 2.15
C PHE A 25 -5.16 -10.59 3.38
N PRO A 26 -6.14 -9.70 3.20
CA PRO A 26 -6.95 -9.19 4.29
C PRO A 26 -7.95 -10.22 4.85
N THR A 27 -8.45 -11.13 4.01
CA THR A 27 -9.48 -12.11 4.38
C THR A 27 -9.03 -13.53 4.08
N GLU A 28 -9.57 -14.49 4.84
CA GLU A 28 -9.32 -15.92 4.69
C GLU A 28 -9.74 -16.41 3.31
N ASP A 29 -10.98 -16.13 2.92
CA ASP A 29 -11.55 -16.56 1.64
C ASP A 29 -10.70 -16.14 0.44
N ARG A 30 -10.12 -14.93 0.47
CA ARG A 30 -9.24 -14.45 -0.60
C ARG A 30 -7.91 -15.17 -0.61
N ALA A 31 -7.33 -15.45 0.56
CA ALA A 31 -6.11 -16.22 0.65
C ALA A 31 -6.31 -17.65 0.13
N ILE A 32 -7.43 -18.29 0.49
CA ILE A 32 -7.79 -19.63 0.03
C ILE A 32 -8.01 -19.64 -1.49
N ALA A 33 -8.87 -18.75 -2.01
CA ALA A 33 -9.17 -18.70 -3.44
C ALA A 33 -7.93 -18.44 -4.30
N TRP A 34 -7.03 -17.55 -3.83
CA TRP A 34 -5.76 -17.31 -4.52
C TRP A 34 -4.83 -18.53 -4.42
N GLU A 35 -4.73 -19.18 -3.27
CA GLU A 35 -3.90 -20.38 -3.07
C GLU A 35 -4.33 -21.53 -3.98
N GLU A 36 -5.64 -21.76 -4.11
CA GLU A 36 -6.20 -22.78 -5.00
C GLU A 36 -5.89 -22.48 -6.47
N ALA A 37 -6.14 -21.25 -6.91
CA ALA A 37 -5.83 -20.82 -8.28
C ALA A 37 -4.33 -20.92 -8.58
N ALA A 38 -3.49 -20.56 -7.62
CA ALA A 38 -2.03 -20.65 -7.76
C ALA A 38 -1.53 -22.08 -7.82
N ARG A 39 -2.07 -23.01 -7.00
CA ARG A 39 -1.74 -24.44 -7.10
C ARG A 39 -2.16 -25.03 -8.45
N ALA A 40 -3.35 -24.66 -8.94
CA ALA A 40 -3.82 -25.10 -10.25
C ALA A 40 -2.89 -24.59 -11.37
N ALA A 41 -2.48 -23.32 -11.31
CA ALA A 41 -1.54 -22.76 -12.28
C ALA A 41 -0.19 -23.49 -12.28
N VAL A 42 0.39 -23.75 -11.11
CA VAL A 42 1.65 -24.51 -10.97
C VAL A 42 1.49 -25.92 -11.54
N SER A 43 0.37 -26.61 -11.25
CA SER A 43 0.14 -27.96 -11.80
C SER A 43 0.03 -28.00 -13.33
N LEU A 44 -0.32 -26.87 -13.96
CA LEU A 44 -0.49 -26.71 -15.40
C LEU A 44 0.73 -26.09 -16.09
N GLY A 45 1.84 -25.85 -15.37
CA GLY A 45 3.00 -25.13 -15.89
C GLY A 45 2.69 -23.68 -16.31
N LYS A 46 1.65 -23.09 -15.72
CA LYS A 46 1.23 -21.72 -15.98
C LYS A 46 1.74 -20.78 -14.90
N PRO A 47 1.98 -19.49 -15.22
CA PRO A 47 2.34 -18.51 -14.22
C PRO A 47 1.27 -18.40 -13.15
N VAL A 48 1.70 -18.24 -11.89
CA VAL A 48 0.79 -18.03 -10.76
C VAL A 48 -0.04 -16.75 -10.94
N PRO A 49 -1.28 -16.71 -10.43
CA PRO A 49 -2.13 -15.53 -10.54
C PRO A 49 -1.44 -14.29 -9.98
N PRO A 50 -1.54 -13.13 -10.65
CA PRO A 50 -0.95 -11.90 -10.16
C PRO A 50 -1.52 -11.56 -8.79
N LEU A 51 -0.66 -11.03 -7.94
CA LEU A 51 -1.11 -10.31 -6.77
C LEU A 51 -1.63 -8.96 -7.27
N ASN A 52 -2.92 -8.88 -7.59
CA ASN A 52 -3.54 -7.56 -7.70
C ASN A 52 -3.22 -6.87 -6.38
N ASN A 53 -2.41 -5.81 -6.43
CA ASN A 53 -2.06 -5.01 -5.26
C ASN A 53 -3.38 -4.69 -4.58
N TYR A 54 -3.68 -5.40 -3.50
CA TYR A 54 -4.92 -5.24 -2.78
C TYR A 54 -4.80 -3.86 -2.16
N HIS A 55 -5.35 -2.87 -2.85
CA HIS A 55 -5.81 -1.65 -2.23
C HIS A 55 -6.74 -2.13 -1.12
N LEU A 56 -6.19 -2.17 0.09
CA LEU A 56 -6.98 -2.23 1.29
C LEU A 56 -7.84 -0.96 1.24
N GLU A 57 -9.10 -1.08 0.84
CA GLU A 57 -10.09 -0.11 1.25
C GLU A 57 -9.96 0.03 2.77
N GLY A 58 -9.59 1.23 3.24
CA GLY A 58 -9.30 1.49 4.65
C GLY A 58 -7.83 1.36 5.09
N SER A 59 -6.86 1.12 4.19
CA SER A 59 -5.44 1.26 4.53
C SER A 59 -5.11 2.73 4.84
N LYS A 60 -5.04 3.04 6.14
CA LYS A 60 -4.60 4.34 6.70
C LYS A 60 -3.19 4.76 6.27
N THR A 61 -2.44 3.88 5.60
CA THR A 61 -1.12 4.17 5.03
C THR A 61 -1.13 5.29 3.98
N ARG A 62 -2.32 5.71 3.50
CA ARG A 62 -2.51 6.88 2.63
C ARG A 62 -3.60 7.82 3.19
N ASP A 63 -3.63 8.01 4.50
CA ASP A 63 -4.51 9.01 5.09
C ASP A 63 -4.05 10.43 4.68
N LEU A 64 -4.64 10.95 3.61
CA LEU A 64 -4.31 12.26 3.04
C LEU A 64 -4.81 13.41 3.94
N SER A 65 -5.63 13.14 4.96
CA SER A 65 -6.00 14.13 5.97
C SER A 65 -4.78 14.58 6.80
N LEU A 66 -3.72 13.76 6.85
CA LEU A 66 -2.46 14.06 7.55
C LEU A 66 -1.53 15.00 6.75
N LEU A 67 -1.85 15.32 5.49
CA LEU A 67 -1.03 16.22 4.68
C LEU A 67 -0.94 17.63 5.27
N GLY A 68 -2.04 18.14 5.84
CA GLY A 68 -2.06 19.46 6.48
C GLY A 68 -1.08 19.57 7.67
N PRO A 69 -1.20 18.70 8.69
CA PRO A 69 -0.26 18.67 9.82
C PRO A 69 1.21 18.47 9.40
N CYS A 70 1.46 17.64 8.37
CA CYS A 70 2.81 17.43 7.84
C CYS A 70 3.38 18.71 7.19
N PHE A 71 2.56 19.38 6.37
CA PHE A 71 2.93 20.64 5.74
C PHE A 71 3.22 21.74 6.75
N ASP A 72 2.39 21.88 7.79
CA ASP A 72 2.61 22.87 8.86
C ASP A 72 3.94 22.63 9.59
N PHE A 73 4.28 21.37 9.85
CA PHE A 73 5.55 21.01 10.46
C PHE A 73 6.74 21.40 9.58
N VAL A 74 6.72 21.04 8.29
CA VAL A 74 7.81 21.35 7.34
C VAL A 74 7.94 22.86 7.11
N LYS A 75 6.81 23.56 6.96
CA LYS A 75 6.76 25.02 6.86
C LYS A 75 7.44 25.69 8.05
N ARG A 76 7.15 25.21 9.27
CA ARG A 76 7.70 25.77 10.50
C ARG A 76 9.18 25.42 10.73
N THR A 77 9.62 24.22 10.35
CA THR A 77 10.95 23.70 10.76
C THR A 77 12.01 23.81 9.68
N VAL A 78 11.64 23.65 8.41
CA VAL A 78 12.58 23.57 7.29
C VAL A 78 12.53 24.84 6.46
N TRP A 79 11.34 25.26 6.05
CA TRP A 79 11.22 26.38 5.10
C TRP A 79 11.34 27.73 5.77
N SER A 80 10.88 27.90 7.01
CA SER A 80 11.03 29.13 7.79
C SER A 80 12.48 29.60 7.94
N SER A 81 13.44 28.68 7.91
CA SER A 81 14.87 28.96 8.04
C SER A 81 15.61 29.07 6.69
N GLN A 82 14.93 28.84 5.57
CA GLN A 82 15.53 28.94 4.23
C GLN A 82 15.49 30.39 3.70
N ALA A 83 16.66 30.90 3.31
CA ALA A 83 16.83 32.27 2.82
C ALA A 83 16.30 32.51 1.39
N ARG A 84 16.10 31.47 0.57
CA ARG A 84 15.65 31.60 -0.83
C ARG A 84 14.55 30.61 -1.14
N GLY A 85 13.54 31.06 -1.88
CA GLY A 85 12.47 30.20 -2.41
C GLY A 85 11.33 29.88 -1.44
N VAL A 86 11.39 30.36 -0.18
CA VAL A 86 10.42 30.05 0.87
C VAL A 86 8.97 30.37 0.47
N VAL A 87 8.75 31.51 -0.19
CA VAL A 87 7.41 31.96 -0.61
C VAL A 87 6.83 31.01 -1.66
N ALA A 88 7.65 30.56 -2.62
CA ALA A 88 7.22 29.64 -3.67
C ALA A 88 6.98 28.22 -3.12
N GLN A 89 7.85 27.75 -2.23
CA GLN A 89 7.69 26.44 -1.58
C GLN A 89 6.43 26.37 -0.72
N ILE A 90 6.18 27.39 0.13
CA ILE A 90 4.97 27.47 0.95
C ILE A 90 3.72 27.51 0.05
N ARG A 91 3.73 28.33 -1.01
CA ARG A 91 2.60 28.43 -1.94
C ARG A 91 2.32 27.09 -2.63
N ASN A 92 3.34 26.49 -3.24
CA ASN A 92 3.19 25.23 -3.99
C ASN A 92 2.78 24.07 -3.07
N GLY A 93 3.35 24.00 -1.87
CA GLY A 93 2.98 22.98 -0.89
C GLY A 93 1.54 23.17 -0.40
N GLN A 94 1.07 24.41 -0.19
CA GLN A 94 -0.32 24.66 0.16
C GLN A 94 -1.27 24.19 -0.95
N THR A 95 -0.98 24.52 -2.22
CA THR A 95 -1.76 24.04 -3.37
C THR A 95 -1.85 22.51 -3.42
N ALA A 96 -0.75 21.81 -3.12
CA ALA A 96 -0.72 20.36 -3.08
C ALA A 96 -1.56 19.78 -1.94
N VAL A 97 -1.49 20.36 -0.75
CA VAL A 97 -2.33 19.98 0.40
C VAL A 97 -3.80 20.20 0.08
N ASP A 98 -4.17 21.37 -0.43
CA ASP A 98 -5.56 21.71 -0.74
C ASP A 98 -6.14 20.75 -1.77
N TYR A 99 -5.39 20.44 -2.83
CA TYR A 99 -5.82 19.53 -3.88
C TYR A 99 -6.01 18.09 -3.38
N TRP A 100 -5.02 17.52 -2.70
CA TRP A 100 -5.07 16.12 -2.29
C TRP A 100 -5.87 15.87 -1.00
N ALA A 101 -5.91 16.83 -0.07
CA ALA A 101 -6.72 16.71 1.15
C ALA A 101 -8.22 16.94 0.87
N ALA A 102 -8.58 17.85 -0.05
CA ALA A 102 -9.98 18.05 -0.43
C ALA A 102 -10.57 16.84 -1.19
N THR A 103 -9.75 16.14 -1.98
CA THR A 103 -10.16 14.94 -2.72
C THR A 103 -10.29 13.69 -1.83
N SER A 104 -9.92 13.79 -0.55
CA SER A 104 -9.91 12.67 0.41
C SER A 104 -11.10 12.63 1.37
N ARG A 105 -12.03 13.59 1.28
CA ARG A 105 -13.27 13.64 2.08
C ARG A 105 -14.44 12.98 1.36
#